data_AF-F4WMW2-F1
#
_entry.id   AF-F4WMW2-F1
#
_cell.length_a   1.000
_cell.length_b   1.000
_cell.length_c   1.000
_cell.angle_alpha   90.00
_cell.angle_beta   90.00
_cell.angle_gamma   90.00
#
_symmetry.space_group_name_H-M   'P 1'
#
loop_
_entity.id
_entity.type
_entity.pdbx_description
1 polymer ?
#
loop_
_entity_poly.entity_id
_entity_poly.type
_entity_poly.pdbx_seq_one_letter_code
_entity_poly.pdbx_strand_id
1 'polypeptide(L)'
;MCRTTSRSKNKEIKPDQTRGYGILRVFKKLHRTRLKTFKDDEYALQVVRDQINKEYKKHKNVTNQAVIKELNKFAQEVECEIRTTVIQAVETAPGRVALRLTPDVLVDNVPYKDQKDDKLSKESKD
;
A
#
# COMPACT_ATOMS: atom_id res chain seq x y z
N MET A 1 -24.33 -8.99 -45.72
CA MET A 1 -23.58 -9.83 -44.76
C MET A 1 -22.13 -9.88 -45.20
N CYS A 2 -21.21 -9.37 -44.40
CA CYS A 2 -19.78 -9.72 -44.45
C CYS A 2 -19.21 -9.47 -43.06
N ARG A 3 -19.06 -10.56 -42.30
CA ARG A 3 -18.35 -10.57 -41.03
C ARG A 3 -16.86 -10.52 -41.34
N THR A 4 -16.19 -9.45 -40.96
CA THR A 4 -14.72 -9.42 -40.89
C THR A 4 -14.32 -9.34 -39.43
N THR A 5 -13.71 -10.42 -38.97
CA THR A 5 -13.19 -10.64 -37.63
C THR A 5 -11.90 -9.85 -37.44
N SER A 6 -11.89 -8.89 -36.52
CA SER A 6 -10.67 -8.26 -36.03
C SER A 6 -9.99 -9.20 -35.02
N ARG A 7 -9.02 -9.97 -35.54
CA ARG A 7 -8.09 -10.81 -34.80
C ARG A 7 -6.84 -10.00 -34.40
N SER A 8 -6.35 -10.25 -33.19
CA SER A 8 -5.05 -9.86 -32.63
C SER A 8 -4.92 -8.39 -32.18
N LYS A 9 -4.42 -8.10 -30.98
CA LYS A 9 -3.20 -8.67 -30.38
C LYS A 9 -3.35 -8.92 -28.87
N ASN A 10 -3.41 -10.20 -28.47
CA ASN A 10 -2.93 -10.57 -27.15
C ASN A 10 -1.43 -10.27 -27.13
N LYS A 11 -1.03 -9.28 -26.33
CA LYS A 11 0.38 -9.00 -26.05
C LYS A 11 0.90 -10.20 -25.26
N GLU A 12 1.55 -11.10 -25.97
CA GLU A 12 2.29 -12.22 -25.42
C GLU A 12 3.40 -11.65 -24.53
N ILE A 13 3.17 -11.64 -23.22
CA ILE A 13 4.19 -11.26 -22.24
C ILE A 13 5.18 -12.43 -22.20
N LYS A 14 6.28 -12.31 -22.94
CA LYS A 14 7.38 -13.29 -22.96
C LYS A 14 7.88 -13.51 -21.51
N PRO A 15 7.90 -14.75 -20.99
CA PRO A 15 8.33 -15.03 -19.62
C PRO A 15 9.84 -15.27 -19.56
N ASP A 16 10.66 -14.33 -20.01
CA ASP A 16 12.11 -14.45 -19.93
C ASP A 16 12.76 -13.06 -20.03
N GLN A 17 13.25 -12.52 -18.88
CA GLN A 17 14.37 -11.55 -18.73
C GLN A 17 14.47 -10.87 -17.34
N THR A 18 13.73 -11.26 -16.29
CA THR A 18 13.59 -10.41 -15.07
C THR A 18 13.80 -11.12 -13.72
N ARG A 19 14.68 -12.12 -13.63
CA ARG A 19 14.88 -12.85 -12.34
C ARG A 19 15.43 -11.97 -11.20
N GLY A 20 16.33 -11.00 -11.47
CA GLY A 20 16.92 -10.15 -10.41
C GLY A 20 16.40 -8.71 -10.36
N TYR A 21 16.15 -8.09 -11.52
CA TYR A 21 15.85 -6.66 -11.61
C TYR A 21 14.50 -6.28 -10.99
N GLY A 22 13.48 -7.15 -11.14
CA GLY A 22 12.15 -6.93 -10.57
C GLY A 22 12.15 -6.93 -9.03
N ILE A 23 12.85 -7.90 -8.44
CA ILE A 23 12.93 -8.08 -6.98
C ILE A 23 13.69 -6.91 -6.34
N LEU A 24 14.84 -6.53 -6.91
CA LEU A 24 15.63 -5.40 -6.42
C LEU A 24 14.88 -4.08 -6.55
N ARG A 25 14.03 -3.92 -7.58
CA ARG A 25 13.19 -2.73 -7.74
C ARG A 25 12.18 -2.62 -6.61
N VAL A 26 11.49 -3.71 -6.26
CA VAL A 26 10.53 -3.73 -5.15
C VAL A 26 11.23 -3.51 -3.82
N PHE A 27 12.36 -4.19 -3.58
CA PHE A 27 13.17 -4.00 -2.38
C PHE A 27 13.61 -2.53 -2.19
N LYS A 28 14.12 -1.89 -3.24
CA LYS A 28 14.48 -0.47 -3.22
C LYS A 28 13.26 0.43 -3.00
N LYS A 29 12.11 0.08 -3.60
CA LYS A 29 10.86 0.81 -3.41
C LYS A 29 10.42 0.78 -1.94
N LEU A 30 10.40 -0.41 -1.33
CA LEU A 30 10.03 -0.61 0.07
C LEU A 30 10.91 0.22 1.02
N HIS A 31 12.22 0.24 0.80
CA HIS A 31 13.13 1.09 1.58
C HIS A 31 12.88 2.59 1.40
N ARG A 32 12.55 3.03 0.18
CA ARG A 32 12.17 4.43 -0.08
C ARG A 32 10.86 4.78 0.60
N THR A 33 9.88 3.89 0.57
CA THR A 33 8.57 4.08 1.23
C THR A 33 8.75 4.21 2.73
N ARG A 34 9.50 3.31 3.37
CA ARG A 34 9.83 3.42 4.81
C ARG A 34 10.45 4.77 5.18
N LEU A 35 11.43 5.25 4.39
CA LEU A 35 12.08 6.54 4.66
C LEU A 35 11.11 7.73 4.58
N LYS A 36 10.08 7.62 3.73
CA LYS A 36 9.05 8.66 3.60
C LYS A 36 8.01 8.58 4.71
N THR A 37 7.59 7.39 5.10
CA THR A 37 6.51 7.18 6.08
C THR A 37 6.96 7.38 7.52
N PHE A 38 8.16 6.92 7.88
CA PHE A 38 8.72 7.01 9.24
C PHE A 38 9.77 8.12 9.34
N LYS A 39 9.47 9.29 8.77
CA LYS A 39 10.46 10.36 8.65
C LYS A 39 10.82 10.91 10.04
N ASP A 40 12.11 11.03 10.33
CA ASP A 40 12.64 11.49 11.62
C ASP A 40 12.36 10.57 12.82
N ASP A 41 11.87 9.34 12.58
CA ASP A 41 11.71 8.30 13.60
C ASP A 41 12.82 7.25 13.44
N GLU A 42 13.98 7.50 14.07
CA GLU A 42 15.16 6.65 13.94
C GLU A 42 14.90 5.20 14.39
N TYR A 43 14.14 5.04 15.46
CA TYR A 43 13.81 3.72 16.00
C TYR A 43 12.96 2.93 15.01
N ALA A 44 11.85 3.50 14.52
CA ALA A 44 11.00 2.82 13.54
C ALA A 44 11.75 2.57 12.23
N LEU A 45 12.57 3.52 11.77
CA LEU A 45 13.40 3.36 10.58
C LEU A 45 14.36 2.16 10.70
N GLN A 46 14.99 1.97 11.85
CA GLN A 46 15.92 0.88 12.10
C GLN A 46 15.19 -0.46 12.23
N VAL A 47 14.12 -0.52 13.03
CA VAL A 47 13.33 -1.76 13.20
C VAL A 47 12.78 -2.25 11.87
N VAL A 48 12.18 -1.37 11.06
CA VAL A 48 11.64 -1.75 9.76
C VAL A 48 12.75 -2.10 8.78
N ARG A 49 13.93 -1.44 8.84
CA ARG A 49 15.11 -1.84 8.06
C ARG A 49 15.50 -3.29 8.34
N ASP A 50 15.62 -3.64 9.61
CA ASP A 50 16.10 -4.95 10.02
C ASP A 50 15.08 -6.03 9.67
N GLN A 51 13.79 -5.75 9.83
CA GLN A 51 12.73 -6.66 9.43
C GLN A 51 12.71 -6.93 7.93
N ILE A 52 12.84 -5.90 7.08
CA ILE A 52 12.94 -6.06 5.63
C ILE A 52 14.16 -6.92 5.27
N ASN A 53 15.33 -6.60 5.83
CA ASN A 53 16.56 -7.34 5.54
C ASN A 53 16.49 -8.80 6.01
N LYS A 54 15.86 -9.05 7.15
CA LYS A 54 15.67 -10.40 7.71
C LYS A 54 14.84 -11.26 6.78
N GLU A 55 13.69 -10.76 6.32
CA GLU A 55 12.79 -11.54 5.47
C GLU A 55 13.40 -11.79 4.09
N TYR A 56 14.06 -10.80 3.49
CA TYR A 56 14.77 -11.00 2.22
C TYR A 56 15.97 -11.96 2.34
N LYS A 57 16.69 -11.96 3.47
CA LYS A 57 17.76 -12.93 3.73
C LYS A 57 17.23 -14.35 3.86
N LYS A 58 16.09 -14.54 4.54
CA LYS A 58 15.44 -15.85 4.73
C LYS A 58 15.12 -16.53 3.39
N HIS A 59 14.66 -15.75 2.41
CA HIS A 59 14.24 -16.27 1.10
C HIS A 59 15.33 -16.18 0.01
N LYS A 60 16.59 -15.85 0.37
CA LYS A 60 17.69 -15.65 -0.59
C LYS A 60 17.98 -16.88 -1.46
N ASN A 61 17.79 -18.09 -0.92
CA ASN A 61 18.13 -19.35 -1.57
C ASN A 61 16.94 -20.00 -2.30
N VAL A 62 15.77 -19.35 -2.31
CA VAL A 62 14.59 -19.87 -3.01
C VAL A 62 14.86 -19.83 -4.52
N THR A 63 14.83 -21.01 -5.15
CA THR A 63 15.13 -21.16 -6.60
C THR A 63 13.85 -21.35 -7.43
N ASN A 64 12.72 -21.70 -6.80
CA ASN A 64 11.44 -21.90 -7.47
C ASN A 64 10.85 -20.57 -7.95
N GLN A 65 10.66 -20.44 -9.26
CA GLN A 65 10.14 -19.21 -9.89
C GLN A 65 8.72 -18.83 -9.45
N ALA A 66 7.85 -19.80 -9.19
CA ALA A 66 6.47 -19.52 -8.76
C ALA A 66 6.49 -18.85 -7.39
N VAL A 67 7.25 -19.42 -6.45
CA VAL A 67 7.42 -18.88 -5.09
C VAL A 67 8.07 -17.50 -5.12
N ILE A 68 9.08 -17.29 -5.98
CA ILE A 68 9.71 -15.96 -6.14
C ILE A 68 8.69 -14.91 -6.58
N LYS A 69 7.78 -15.25 -7.51
CA LYS A 69 6.74 -14.32 -7.98
C LYS A 69 5.76 -13.98 -6.86
N GLU A 70 5.32 -14.96 -6.09
CA GLU A 70 4.43 -14.75 -4.95
C GLU A 70 5.08 -13.87 -3.88
N LEU A 71 6.32 -14.18 -3.48
CA LEU A 71 7.06 -13.37 -2.51
C LEU A 71 7.27 -11.93 -2.99
N ASN A 72 7.56 -11.74 -4.28
CA ASN A 72 7.72 -10.41 -4.84
C ASN A 72 6.39 -9.64 -4.89
N LYS A 73 5.27 -10.32 -5.15
CA LYS A 73 3.93 -9.72 -5.08
C LYS A 73 3.59 -9.33 -3.64
N PHE A 74 3.84 -10.21 -2.68
CA PHE A 74 3.66 -9.94 -1.26
C PHE A 74 4.45 -8.70 -0.81
N ALA A 75 5.71 -8.58 -1.23
CA ALA A 75 6.51 -7.38 -0.92
C ALA A 75 5.94 -6.08 -1.53
N GLN A 76 5.25 -6.16 -2.69
CA GLN A 76 4.55 -5.01 -3.27
C GLN A 76 3.29 -4.64 -2.49
N GLU A 77 2.54 -5.64 -2.01
CA GLU A 77 1.36 -5.43 -1.19
C GLU A 77 1.74 -4.76 0.13
N VAL A 78 2.78 -5.27 0.81
CA VAL A 78 3.33 -4.66 2.03
C VAL A 78 3.81 -3.23 1.79
N GLU A 79 4.46 -2.95 0.65
CA GLU A 79 4.86 -1.59 0.30
C GLU A 79 3.65 -0.65 0.16
N CYS A 80 2.57 -1.14 -0.45
CA CYS A 80 1.35 -0.36 -0.60
C CYS A 80 0.70 -0.10 0.76
N GLU A 81 0.61 -1.13 1.61
CA GLU A 81 0.04 -1.03 2.95
C GLU A 81 0.78 0.02 3.79
N ILE A 82 2.10 -0.07 3.90
CA ILE A 82 2.90 0.91 4.66
C ILE A 82 2.66 2.33 4.15
N ARG A 83 2.52 2.52 2.83
CA ARG A 83 2.33 3.83 2.21
C ARG A 83 0.95 4.42 2.47
N THR A 84 -0.10 3.61 2.52
CA THR A 84 -1.51 4.07 2.54
C THR A 84 -2.16 3.98 3.93
N THR A 85 -1.66 3.14 4.83
CA THR A 85 -2.31 2.92 6.14
C THR A 85 -1.57 3.58 7.30
N VAL A 86 -0.27 3.84 7.18
CA VAL A 86 0.54 4.39 8.27
C VAL A 86 0.53 5.92 8.22
N ILE A 87 0.07 6.54 9.31
CA ILE A 87 0.15 7.99 9.54
C ILE A 87 1.09 8.25 10.71
N GLN A 88 2.08 9.10 10.50
CA GLN A 88 2.99 9.51 11.58
C GLN A 88 2.39 10.67 12.37
N ALA A 89 2.35 10.51 13.69
CA ALA A 89 1.94 11.54 14.64
C ALA A 89 3.18 12.08 15.36
N VAL A 90 3.38 13.39 15.36
CA VAL A 90 4.54 14.04 15.99
C VAL A 90 4.05 15.05 17.01
N GLU A 91 4.47 14.90 18.26
CA GLU A 91 4.22 15.91 19.29
C GLU A 91 5.02 17.18 18.96
N THR A 92 4.31 18.30 18.82
CA THR A 92 4.89 19.60 18.45
C THR A 92 4.95 20.57 19.63
N ALA A 93 4.07 20.37 20.61
CA ALA A 93 4.05 21.05 21.90
C ALA A 93 3.35 20.13 22.91
N PRO A 94 3.50 20.37 24.22
CA PRO A 94 2.83 19.57 25.24
C PRO A 94 1.33 19.46 24.98
N GLY A 95 0.85 18.24 24.74
CA GLY A 95 -0.56 17.97 24.45
C GLY A 95 -1.03 18.36 23.03
N ARG A 96 -0.12 18.75 22.13
CA ARG A 96 -0.41 19.04 20.72
C ARG A 96 0.36 18.12 19.79
N VAL A 97 -0.38 17.33 19.02
CA VAL A 97 0.16 16.36 18.07
C VAL A 97 -0.21 16.78 16.65
N ALA A 98 0.78 16.86 15.78
CA ALA A 98 0.61 17.09 14.36
C ALA A 98 0.66 15.76 13.60
N LEU A 99 -0.33 15.50 12.74
CA LEU A 99 -0.34 14.34 11.86
C LEU A 99 0.36 14.68 10.54
N ARG A 100 1.29 13.83 10.11
CA ARG A 100 1.96 13.93 8.81
C ARG A 100 1.15 13.14 7.77
N LEU A 101 0.15 13.79 7.19
CA LEU A 101 -0.66 13.21 6.13
C LEU A 101 0.07 13.25 4.78
N THR A 102 0.01 12.15 4.03
CA THR A 102 0.51 12.06 2.66
C THR A 102 -0.68 11.92 1.70
N PRO A 103 -0.56 12.34 0.43
CA PRO A 103 -1.63 12.19 -0.56
C PRO A 103 -2.09 10.74 -0.74
N ASP A 104 -1.22 9.78 -0.47
CA ASP A 104 -1.51 8.35 -0.57
C ASP A 104 -2.47 7.83 0.52
N VAL A 105 -2.57 8.55 1.65
CA VAL A 105 -3.43 8.19 2.79
C VAL A 105 -4.74 8.98 2.78
N LEU A 106 -4.75 10.15 2.14
CA LEU A 106 -5.95 10.99 2.07
C LEU A 106 -7.03 10.31 1.22
N VAL A 107 -8.23 10.23 1.78
CA VAL A 107 -9.43 9.75 1.09
C VAL A 107 -10.30 10.96 0.75
N ASP A 108 -10.95 10.94 -0.41
CA ASP A 108 -11.89 11.98 -0.80
C ASP A 108 -13.03 12.07 0.21
N ASN A 109 -13.32 13.30 0.66
CA ASN A 109 -14.39 13.55 1.61
C ASN A 109 -15.72 13.07 1.04
N VAL A 110 -16.37 12.14 1.75
CA VAL A 110 -17.76 11.78 1.48
C VAL A 110 -18.64 12.85 2.13
N PRO A 111 -19.59 13.47 1.39
CA PRO A 111 -20.51 14.44 1.96
C PRO A 111 -21.21 13.83 3.17
N TYR A 112 -21.22 14.58 4.28
CA TYR A 112 -21.97 14.19 5.46
C TYR A 112 -23.45 14.04 5.08
N LYS A 113 -24.03 12.88 5.41
CA LYS A 113 -25.46 12.64 5.27
C LYS A 113 -26.03 12.57 6.67
N ASP A 114 -26.91 13.51 7.00
CA ASP A 114 -27.70 13.44 8.22
C ASP A 114 -28.40 12.07 8.26
N GLN A 115 -28.10 11.28 9.29
CA GLN A 115 -28.97 10.15 9.61
C GLN A 115 -30.28 10.77 10.09
N LYS A 116 -31.39 10.47 9.40
CA LYS A 116 -32.71 10.82 9.90
C LYS A 116 -32.91 10.02 11.18
N ASP A 117 -32.90 10.70 12.32
CA ASP A 117 -33.37 10.12 13.56
C ASP A 117 -34.87 9.83 13.39
N ASP A 118 -35.22 8.57 13.10
CA ASP A 118 -36.61 8.10 12.98
C ASP A 118 -37.31 8.03 14.36
N LYS A 119 -37.19 9.08 15.17
CA LYS A 119 -37.88 9.23 16.45
C LYS A 119 -38.18 10.69 16.73
N LEU A 120 -39.23 11.25 16.11
CA LEU A 120 -40.13 12.26 16.71
C LEU A 120 -41.20 12.69 15.70
N SER A 121 -42.25 11.87 15.58
CA SER A 121 -43.58 12.36 15.18
C SER A 121 -44.65 11.45 15.77
N LYS A 122 -44.78 11.48 17.10
CA LYS A 122 -46.04 11.17 17.78
C LYS A 122 -46.48 12.42 18.51
N GLU A 123 -46.99 13.40 17.77
CA GLU A 123 -47.79 14.47 18.33
C GLU A 123 -49.15 14.49 17.64
N SER A 124 -50.14 14.08 18.44
CA SER A 124 -51.53 14.54 18.50
C SER A 124 -52.31 14.75 17.20
N LYS A 125 -53.22 13.81 16.93
CA LYS A 125 -54.48 14.10 16.24
C LYS A 125 -55.52 14.47 17.31
N ASP A 126 -56.00 15.70 17.25
CA ASP A 126 -57.30 16.10 17.81
C ASP A 126 -58.44 15.57 16.93
#